data_AF-A0A522VT83-F1
#
_entry.id   AF-A0A522VT83-F1
#
_cell.length_a   1.000
_cell.length_b   1.000
_cell.length_c   1.000
_cell.angle_alpha   90.00
_cell.angle_beta   90.00
_cell.angle_gamma   90.00
#
_symmetry.space_group_name_H-M   'P 1'
#
loop_
_entity.id
_entity.type
_entity.pdbx_description
1 polymer ?
#
loop_
_entity_poly.entity_id
_entity_poly.type
_entity_poly.pdbx_seq_one_letter_code
_entity_poly.pdbx_strand_id
1 'polypeptide(L)' 'RGAVVSTSTRNFPNRLGQGANVYLASAELAAVCAILGRIPTLPEYTQAIRQIDTLAADTYRYLNFDKLAGYQKPTGTAA' A
#
# COMPACT_ATOMS: atom_id res chain seq x y z
N ARG A 1 -7.61 -1.49 24.27
CA ARG A 1 -6.53 -0.67 23.65
C ARG A 1 -6.07 -1.39 22.40
N GLY A 2 -6.23 -0.78 21.22
CA GLY A 2 -5.85 -1.39 19.95
C GLY A 2 -4.48 -0.87 19.46
N ALA A 3 -3.74 -1.74 18.79
CA ALA A 3 -2.57 -1.36 18.00
C ALA A 3 -2.99 -1.26 16.52
N VAL A 4 -2.56 -0.19 15.85
CA VAL A 4 -2.89 0.08 14.45
C VAL A 4 -1.59 0.22 13.68
N VAL A 5 -1.48 -0.45 12.54
CA VAL A 5 -0.41 -0.25 11.57
C VAL A 5 -0.98 0.56 10.40
N SER A 6 -0.32 1.65 10.03
CA SER A 6 -0.87 2.64 9.09
C SER A 6 0.17 3.11 8.09
N THR A 7 -0.26 3.34 6.84
CA THR A 7 0.53 3.96 5.76
C THR A 7 0.36 5.47 5.71
N SER A 8 -0.29 6.06 6.71
CA SER A 8 -0.47 7.51 6.83
C SER A 8 0.85 8.23 7.11
N THR A 9 0.80 9.56 7.15
CA THR A 9 1.97 10.40 7.44
C THR A 9 2.12 10.75 8.91
N ARG A 10 1.16 10.41 9.79
CA ARG A 10 1.11 10.89 11.18
C ARG A 10 0.51 9.86 12.14
N ASN A 11 1.14 9.68 13.30
CA ASN A 11 0.72 8.75 14.35
C ASN A 11 0.49 9.40 15.73
N PHE A 12 0.19 10.71 15.76
CA PHE A 12 -0.06 11.42 17.01
C PHE A 12 -1.22 10.80 17.82
N PRO A 13 -1.16 10.86 19.17
CA PRO A 13 -2.22 10.34 20.03
C PRO A 13 -3.61 10.85 19.63
N ASN A 14 -4.61 9.98 19.73
CA ASN A 14 -6.02 10.26 19.42
C ASN A 14 -6.32 10.64 17.95
N ARG A 15 -5.41 10.36 17.01
CA ARG A 15 -5.64 10.64 15.58
C ARG A 15 -6.55 9.61 14.89
N LEU A 16 -6.34 8.32 15.17
CA LEU A 16 -7.09 7.20 14.54
C LEU A 16 -8.01 6.47 15.53
N GLY A 17 -7.99 6.86 16.81
CA GLY A 17 -8.81 6.26 17.86
C GLY A 17 -8.32 6.67 19.24
N GLN A 18 -9.23 6.74 20.21
CA GLN A 18 -8.90 7.14 21.57
C GLN A 18 -8.05 6.06 22.26
N GLY A 19 -6.82 6.42 22.65
CA GLY A 19 -5.88 5.49 23.28
C GLY A 19 -5.36 4.36 22.38
N ALA A 20 -5.41 4.53 21.05
CA ALA A 20 -4.80 3.62 20.10
C ALA A 20 -3.29 3.90 19.93
N ASN A 21 -2.49 2.83 19.86
CA ASN A 21 -1.07 2.93 19.51
C ASN A 21 -0.93 2.78 17.99
N VAL A 22 -0.43 3.81 17.33
CA VAL A 22 -0.33 3.84 15.86
C VAL A 22 1.12 3.72 15.42
N TYR A 23 1.41 2.73 14.58
CA TYR A 23 2.71 2.44 13.98
C TYR A 23 2.67 2.79 12.50
N LEU A 24 3.63 3.58 12.02
CA LEU A 24 3.75 3.93 10.60
C LEU A 24 4.58 2.88 9.87
N ALA A 25 4.08 2.41 8.74
CA ALA A 25 4.70 1.33 7.96
C ALA A 25 4.41 1.48 6.46
N SER A 26 5.13 0.72 5.62
CA SER A 26 4.81 0.58 4.19
C SER A 26 3.48 -0.16 3.99
N ALA A 27 2.90 -0.04 2.79
CA ALA A 27 1.67 -0.76 2.44
C ALA A 27 1.84 -2.28 2.50
N GLU A 28 3.00 -2.79 2.10
CA GLU A 28 3.25 -4.23 2.12
C GLU A 28 3.40 -4.74 3.55
N LEU A 29 4.13 -4.03 4.41
CA LEU A 29 4.25 -4.40 5.82
C LEU A 29 2.89 -4.30 6.54
N ALA A 30 2.08 -3.30 6.23
CA ALA A 30 0.73 -3.18 6.74
C ALA A 30 -0.15 -4.37 6.31
N ALA A 31 -0.06 -4.81 5.06
CA ALA A 31 -0.77 -5.99 4.56
C ALA A 31 -0.33 -7.27 5.27
N VAL A 32 0.99 -7.47 5.46
CA VAL A 32 1.52 -8.62 6.22
C VAL A 32 1.04 -8.59 7.67
N CYS A 33 1.05 -7.42 8.32
CA CYS A 33 0.53 -7.27 9.69
C CYS A 33 -0.98 -7.59 9.77
N ALA A 34 -1.75 -7.21 8.75
CA ALA A 34 -3.19 -7.50 8.68
C ALA A 34 -3.48 -9.00 8.53
N ILE A 35 -2.66 -9.72 7.75
CA ILE A 35 -2.78 -11.17 7.58
C ILE A 35 -2.40 -11.91 8.87
N LEU A 36 -1.31 -11.49 9.53
CA LEU A 36 -0.79 -12.18 10.72
C LEU A 36 -1.48 -11.76 12.02
N GLY A 37 -2.15 -10.61 12.05
CA GLY A 37 -2.72 -10.02 13.27
C GLY A 37 -1.69 -9.48 14.27
N ARG A 38 -0.40 -9.39 13.88
CA ARG A 38 0.71 -8.90 14.70
C ARG A 38 1.83 -8.32 13.84
N ILE A 39 2.76 -7.59 14.47
CA ILE A 39 4.00 -7.16 13.81
C ILE A 39 4.88 -8.41 13.56
N PRO A 40 5.28 -8.68 12.32
CA PRO A 40 6.13 -9.83 11.98
C PRO A 40 7.58 -9.62 12.43
N THR A 41 8.31 -10.72 12.52
CA THR A 41 9.78 -10.68 12.55
C THR A 41 10.34 -10.40 11.15
N LEU A 42 11.60 -9.98 11.07
CA LEU A 42 12.26 -9.73 9.79
C LEU A 42 12.26 -10.94 8.83
N PRO A 43 12.51 -12.19 9.29
CA PRO A 43 12.44 -13.37 8.42
C PRO A 43 11.02 -13.62 7.89
N GLU A 44 10.00 -13.51 8.74
CA GLU A 44 8.58 -13.69 8.34
C GLU A 44 8.17 -12.66 7.29
N TYR A 45 8.54 -11.40 7.49
CA TYR A 45 8.31 -10.34 6.51
C TYR A 45 9.01 -10.63 5.18
N THR A 46 10.30 -10.96 5.22
CA THR A 46 11.10 -11.23 4.02
C THR A 46 10.51 -12.40 3.23
N GLN A 47 10.05 -13.45 3.92
CA GLN A 47 9.41 -14.59 3.28
C GLN A 47 8.08 -14.21 2.62
N ALA A 48 7.26 -13.38 3.28
CA ALA A 48 5.98 -12.94 2.73
C ALA A 48 6.16 -12.06 1.47
N ILE A 49 7.14 -11.14 1.47
CA ILE A 49 7.38 -10.23 0.34
C ILE A 49 7.96 -10.93 -0.89
N ARG A 50 8.73 -12.02 -0.72
CA ARG A 50 9.29 -12.77 -1.86
C ARG A 50 8.23 -13.21 -2.87
N GLN A 51 7.01 -13.48 -2.43
CA GLN A 51 5.91 -13.83 -3.32
C GLN A 51 5.45 -12.62 -4.16
N ILE A 52 5.40 -11.44 -3.55
CA ILE A 52 5.02 -10.18 -4.21
C ILE A 52 6.10 -9.77 -5.21
N ASP A 53 7.37 -9.99 -4.89
CA ASP A 53 8.52 -9.62 -5.73
C ASP A 53 8.45 -10.29 -7.12
N THR A 54 7.94 -11.53 -7.20
CA THR A 54 7.77 -12.24 -8.48
C THR A 54 6.78 -11.56 -9.44
N LEU A 55 5.85 -10.77 -8.91
CA LEU A 55 4.84 -10.03 -9.66
C LEU A 55 5.07 -8.51 -9.62
N ALA A 56 6.23 -8.06 -9.12
CA ALA A 56 6.52 -6.65 -8.87
C ALA A 56 6.34 -5.79 -10.13
N ALA A 57 6.81 -6.26 -11.28
CA ALA A 57 6.74 -5.53 -12.54
C ALA A 57 5.29 -5.21 -12.98
N ASP A 58 4.34 -6.11 -12.71
CA ASP A 58 2.93 -5.87 -13.01
C ASP A 58 2.22 -5.13 -11.87
N THR A 59 2.60 -5.42 -10.62
CA THR A 59 1.98 -4.86 -9.41
C THR A 59 2.27 -3.37 -9.24
N TYR A 60 3.50 -2.92 -9.51
CA TYR A 60 3.92 -1.53 -9.29
C TYR A 60 3.80 -0.65 -10.54
N ARG A 61 2.78 -0.88 -11.39
CA ARG A 61 2.50 -0.01 -12.54
C ARG A 61 1.75 1.24 -12.10
N TYR A 62 2.34 2.40 -12.38
CA TYR A 62 1.64 3.67 -12.24
C TYR A 62 0.53 3.81 -13.29
N LEU A 63 -0.50 4.56 -12.92
CA LEU A 63 -1.61 4.89 -13.81
C LEU A 63 -1.13 5.92 -14.86
N ASN A 64 -1.00 5.47 -16.10
CA ASN A 64 -0.57 6.30 -17.23
C ASN A 64 -1.77 6.52 -18.17
N PHE A 65 -2.47 7.66 -18.03
CA PHE A 65 -3.72 7.94 -18.77
C PHE A 65 -3.53 8.02 -20.29
N ASP A 66 -2.34 8.41 -20.75
CA ASP A 66 -1.93 8.43 -22.16
C ASP A 66 -1.92 7.03 -22.79
N LYS A 67 -1.77 5.97 -21.99
CA LYS A 67 -1.71 4.57 -22.46
C LYS A 67 -3.06 3.84 -22.34
N LEU A 68 -4.09 4.52 -21.84
CA LEU A 68 -5.42 3.94 -21.65
C LEU A 68 -6.35 4.37 -22.78
N ALA A 69 -6.86 3.40 -23.55
CA ALA A 69 -7.75 3.66 -24.68
C ALA A 69 -9.00 4.49 -24.32
N GLY A 70 -9.50 4.38 -23.09
CA GLY A 70 -10.64 5.17 -22.60
C GLY A 70 -10.34 6.62 -22.21
N TYR A 71 -9.07 7.01 -22.15
CA TYR A 71 -8.63 8.36 -21.76
C TYR A 71 -7.86 9.09 -22.87
N GLN A 72 -7.52 8.38 -23.96
CA GLN A 72 -7.04 9.01 -25.17
C GLN A 72 -8.20 9.82 -25.78
N LYS A 73 -8.08 11.15 -25.76
CA LYS A 73 -8.98 12.00 -26.57
C LYS A 73 -8.93 11.50 -28.01
N PRO A 74 -10.06 11.47 -28.75
CA PRO A 74 -10.00 11.30 -30.18
C PRO A 74 -9.11 12.44 -30.71
N THR A 75 -7.93 12.08 -31.23
CA THR A 75 -7.06 12.96 -32.02
C THR A 75 -7.73 13.20 -33.38
N GLY A 76 -8.93 13.78 -33.33
CA GLY A 76 -9.68 14.25 -34.47
C GLY A 76 -9.64 15.77 -34.47
N THR A 77 -8.53 16.35 -34.89
CA THR A 77 -8.56 17.68 -35.48
C THR A 77 -9.12 17.51 -36.89
N ALA A 78 -10.45 17.54 -36.99
CA ALA A 78 -11.14 17.74 -38.26
C ALA A 78 -11.50 19.22 -38.34
N ALA A 79 -10.59 20.00 -38.96
CA ALA A 79 -10.78 21.28 -39.67
C ALA A 79 -9.43 22.00 -39.75
#